data_AF-A0A9P9ASG4-F1
#
_entry.id   AF-A0A9P9ASG4-F1
#
_cell.length_a   1.000
_cell.length_b   1.000
_cell.length_c   1.000
_cell.angle_alpha   90.00
_cell.angle_beta   90.00
_cell.angle_gamma   90.00
#
_symmetry.space_group_name_H-M   'P 1'
#
loop_
_entity.id
_entity.type
_entity.pdbx_description
1 polymer ?
#
loop_
_entity_poly.entity_id
_entity_poly.type
_entity_poly.pdbx_seq_one_letter_code
_entity_poly.pdbx_strand_id
1 'polypeptide(L)'
;MDSASLEASSRVILQGPGNWKLWINIIQKYATTHDIWRFIDPTEDEKQALSKPKEPTFKDINPEATSLAALTTEEFRRLKFLHSSYRSELQTYRDQLKALAAL
;
A
#
# COMPACT_ATOMS: atom_id res chain seq x y z
N MET A 1 -13.94 37.97 -7.00
CA MET A 1 -13.04 36.90 -6.51
C MET A 1 -13.44 35.64 -7.23
N ASP A 2 -12.66 35.30 -8.24
CA ASP A 2 -13.03 34.42 -9.35
C ASP A 2 -13.14 32.95 -8.97
N SER A 3 -14.32 32.38 -9.21
CA SER A 3 -14.62 30.94 -9.15
C SER A 3 -13.79 30.09 -10.12
N ALA A 4 -13.07 30.73 -11.05
CA ALA A 4 -12.16 30.07 -12.00
C ALA A 4 -10.91 29.47 -11.35
N SER A 5 -10.54 29.92 -10.14
CA SER A 5 -9.32 29.47 -9.46
C SER A 5 -9.47 28.08 -8.80
N LEU A 6 -10.70 27.64 -8.52
CA LEU A 6 -10.96 26.35 -7.85
C LEU A 6 -11.13 25.16 -8.83
N GLU A 7 -11.45 25.42 -10.10
CA GLU A 7 -11.66 24.39 -11.14
C GLU A 7 -10.37 23.97 -11.86
N ALA A 8 -9.28 24.71 -11.71
CA ALA A 8 -8.00 24.42 -12.38
C ALA A 8 -7.30 23.13 -11.90
N SER A 9 -7.82 22.47 -10.86
CA SER A 9 -7.24 21.27 -10.26
C SER A 9 -7.56 19.97 -11.03
N SER A 10 -8.54 19.94 -11.93
CA SER A 10 -9.05 18.68 -12.50
C SER A 10 -8.48 18.29 -13.86
N ARG A 11 -7.81 19.20 -14.58
CA ARG A 11 -7.38 18.92 -15.97
C ARG A 11 -6.02 19.52 -16.31
N VAL A 12 -4.96 18.75 -16.05
CA VAL A 12 -3.62 19.09 -16.55
C VAL A 12 -3.55 18.78 -18.05
N ILE A 13 -3.36 19.80 -18.89
CA ILE A 13 -3.22 19.63 -20.34
C ILE A 13 -1.74 19.59 -20.71
N LEU A 14 -1.27 18.47 -21.26
CA LEU A 14 0.15 18.21 -21.53
C LEU A 14 0.63 18.85 -22.85
N GLN A 15 0.68 20.18 -22.92
CA GLN A 15 1.05 20.92 -24.14
C GLN A 15 2.55 21.26 -24.24
N GLY A 16 3.33 21.00 -23.20
CA GLY A 16 4.74 21.37 -23.18
C GLY A 16 5.47 20.92 -21.91
N PRO A 17 6.81 21.08 -21.85
CA PRO A 17 7.65 20.51 -20.79
C PRO A 17 7.25 20.92 -19.37
N GLY A 18 6.77 22.16 -19.18
CA GLY A 18 6.28 22.64 -17.88
C GLY A 18 5.05 21.87 -17.39
N ASN A 19 4.13 21.53 -18.30
CA ASN A 19 2.91 20.77 -17.96
C ASN A 19 3.25 19.32 -17.62
N TRP A 20 4.22 18.73 -18.32
CA TRP A 20 4.76 17.40 -17.99
C TRP A 20 5.38 17.37 -16.59
N LYS A 21 6.18 18.39 -16.23
CA LYS A 21 6.77 18.50 -14.90
C LYS A 21 5.69 18.66 -13.81
N LEU A 22 4.64 19.43 -14.06
CA LEU A 22 3.53 19.56 -13.13
C LEU A 22 2.79 18.22 -12.96
N TRP A 23 2.48 17.54 -14.06
CA TRP A 23 1.78 16.27 -14.04
C TRP A 23 2.54 15.19 -13.27
N ILE A 24 3.84 15.00 -13.55
CA ILE A 24 4.64 13.99 -12.83
C ILE A 24 4.74 14.31 -11.34
N ASN A 25 4.84 15.59 -10.96
CA ASN A 25 4.85 15.99 -9.55
C ASN A 25 3.53 15.67 -8.85
N ILE A 26 2.39 15.79 -9.54
CA ILE A 26 1.07 15.42 -9.01
C ILE A 26 1.02 13.90 -8.76
N ILE A 27 1.43 13.10 -9.75
CA ILE A 27 1.48 11.64 -9.63
C ILE A 27 2.42 11.22 -8.50
N GLN A 28 3.62 11.80 -8.43
CA GLN A 28 4.59 11.50 -7.37
C GLN A 28 4.07 11.86 -5.99
N LYS A 29 3.45 13.04 -5.83
CA LYS A 29 2.85 13.46 -4.57
C LYS A 29 1.72 12.52 -4.13
N TYR A 30 0.83 12.16 -5.05
CA TYR A 30 -0.24 11.20 -4.79
C TYR A 30 0.32 9.85 -4.35
N ALA A 31 1.23 9.30 -5.15
CA ALA A 31 1.83 7.99 -4.91
C ALA A 31 2.65 7.93 -3.62
N THR A 32 3.35 9.01 -3.26
CA THR A 32 4.08 9.11 -1.98
C THR A 32 3.11 9.16 -0.79
N THR A 33 2.00 9.90 -0.93
CA THR A 33 0.96 10.00 0.12
C THR A 33 0.30 8.65 0.41
N HIS A 34 0.14 7.83 -0.63
CA HIS A 34 -0.45 6.50 -0.53
C HIS A 34 0.57 5.37 -0.34
N ASP A 35 1.86 5.68 -0.14
CA ASP A 35 2.95 4.71 0.04
C ASP A 35 3.05 3.67 -1.12
N ILE A 36 2.86 4.15 -2.36
CA ILE A 36 2.92 3.35 -3.59
C ILE A 36 3.99 3.81 -4.59
N TRP A 37 4.73 4.90 -4.30
CA TRP A 37 5.73 5.43 -5.24
C TRP A 37 6.77 4.39 -5.66
N ARG A 38 7.30 3.60 -4.71
CA ARG A 38 8.26 2.50 -4.96
C ARG A 38 7.79 1.44 -5.97
N PHE A 39 6.49 1.35 -6.25
CA PHE A 39 5.93 0.37 -7.19
C PHE A 39 5.81 0.93 -8.61
N ILE A 40 5.90 2.26 -8.77
CA ILE A 40 5.68 2.94 -10.06
C ILE A 40 6.82 3.88 -10.45
N ASP A 41 7.82 4.05 -9.59
CA ASP A 41 8.95 4.95 -9.81
C ASP A 41 9.61 4.65 -11.16
N PRO A 42 9.61 5.59 -12.11
CA PRO A 42 10.20 5.37 -13.43
C PRO A 42 11.74 5.38 -13.40
N THR A 43 12.39 5.76 -12.29
CA THR A 43 13.86 5.73 -12.18
C THR A 43 14.40 4.38 -11.75
N GLU A 44 13.54 3.50 -11.24
CA GLU A 44 13.91 2.14 -10.84
C GLU A 44 13.66 1.16 -11.99
N ASP A 45 14.72 0.46 -12.41
CA ASP A 45 14.64 -0.52 -13.49
C ASP A 45 13.83 -1.77 -13.07
N GLU A 46 13.96 -2.18 -11.82
CA GLU A 46 13.23 -3.31 -11.24
C GLU A 46 12.16 -2.82 -10.25
N LYS A 47 10.90 -2.88 -10.67
CA LYS A 47 9.78 -2.47 -9.83
C LYS A 47 9.46 -3.55 -8.81
N GLN A 48 9.37 -3.15 -7.54
CA GLN A 48 8.87 -4.05 -6.50
C GLN A 48 7.42 -4.44 -6.80
N ALA A 49 7.10 -5.72 -6.68
CA ALA A 49 5.72 -6.17 -6.76
C ALA A 49 5.02 -5.94 -5.41
N LEU A 50 3.81 -5.38 -5.44
CA LEU A 50 3.00 -5.29 -4.24
C LEU A 50 2.54 -6.70 -3.81
N SER A 51 3.11 -7.22 -2.72
CA SER A 51 2.83 -8.55 -2.21
C SER A 51 1.69 -8.56 -1.19
N LYS A 52 0.77 -9.51 -1.32
CA LYS A 52 -0.25 -9.75 -0.32
C LYS A 52 0.41 -10.27 0.97
N PRO A 53 0.07 -9.75 2.16
CA PRO A 53 0.61 -10.27 3.41
C PRO A 53 0.19 -11.72 3.62
N LYS A 54 1.07 -12.51 4.24
CA LYS A 54 0.82 -13.92 4.55
C LYS A 54 -0.01 -14.01 5.83
N GLU A 55 -1.09 -14.78 5.80
CA GLU A 55 -1.88 -15.04 7.00
C GLU A 55 -1.06 -15.85 8.02
N PRO A 56 -0.96 -15.39 9.28
CA PRO A 56 -0.30 -16.14 10.35
C PRO A 56 -1.04 -17.44 10.65
N THR A 57 -0.26 -18.45 10.97
CA THR A 57 -0.73 -19.80 11.30
C THR A 57 -0.11 -20.24 12.62
N PHE A 58 -0.66 -21.29 13.23
CA PHE A 58 -0.09 -21.86 14.47
C PHE A 58 1.36 -22.32 14.28
N LYS A 59 1.76 -22.71 13.05
CA LYS A 59 3.14 -23.09 12.73
C LYS A 59 4.12 -21.93 12.77
N ASP A 60 3.66 -20.69 12.59
CA ASP A 60 4.52 -19.50 12.71
C ASP A 60 4.84 -19.17 14.18
N ILE A 61 4.14 -19.81 15.14
CA ILE A 61 4.43 -19.71 16.58
C ILE A 61 5.16 -20.94 17.09
N ASN A 62 4.63 -22.12 16.78
CA ASN A 62 5.17 -23.41 17.19
C ASN A 62 5.16 -24.36 15.98
N PRO A 63 6.32 -24.60 15.35
CA PRO A 63 6.43 -25.45 14.17
C PRO A 63 5.95 -26.89 14.39
N GLU A 64 6.07 -27.39 15.62
CA GLU A 64 5.69 -28.76 16.01
C GLU A 64 4.19 -28.87 16.36
N ALA A 65 3.49 -27.75 16.53
CA ALA A 65 2.06 -27.78 16.76
C ALA A 65 1.34 -28.35 15.52
N THR A 66 0.51 -29.37 15.74
CA THR A 66 -0.29 -30.00 14.68
C THR A 66 -1.66 -29.33 14.50
N SER A 67 -2.10 -28.55 15.48
CA SER A 67 -3.37 -27.81 15.46
C SER A 67 -3.33 -26.61 16.41
N LEU A 68 -4.33 -25.73 16.30
CA LEU A 68 -4.51 -24.59 17.22
C LEU A 68 -4.66 -25.01 18.69
N ALA A 69 -5.24 -26.19 18.96
CA ALA A 69 -5.44 -26.69 20.31
C ALA A 69 -4.13 -27.14 20.98
N ALA A 70 -3.07 -27.38 20.19
CA ALA A 70 -1.75 -27.72 20.71
C ALA A 70 -0.98 -26.50 21.23
N LEU A 71 -1.50 -25.28 21.00
CA LEU A 71 -0.87 -24.05 21.50
C LEU A 71 -1.18 -23.83 22.98
N THR A 72 -0.16 -23.45 23.73
CA THR A 72 -0.29 -22.90 25.07
C THR A 72 -1.02 -21.55 25.04
N THR A 73 -1.48 -21.09 26.20
CA THR A 73 -2.14 -19.79 26.35
C THR A 73 -1.28 -18.63 25.83
N GLU A 74 0.03 -18.68 26.05
CA GLU A 74 0.93 -17.60 25.62
C GLU A 74 1.19 -17.64 24.11
N GLU A 75 1.38 -18.83 23.54
CA GLU A 75 1.49 -19.00 22.09
C GLU A 75 0.20 -18.55 21.36
N PHE A 76 -0.96 -18.85 21.94
CA PHE A 76 -2.24 -18.40 21.40
C PHE A 76 -2.41 -16.86 21.49
N ARG A 77 -1.94 -16.23 22.56
CA ARG A 77 -1.89 -14.75 22.66
C ARG A 77 -0.97 -14.16 21.59
N ARG A 78 0.19 -14.76 21.35
CA ARG A 78 1.11 -14.33 20.29
C ARG A 78 0.46 -14.48 18.91
N LEU A 79 -0.20 -15.60 18.64
CA LEU A 79 -0.93 -15.80 17.38
C LEU A 79 -2.04 -14.76 17.19
N LYS A 80 -2.81 -14.44 18.24
CA LYS A 80 -3.81 -13.36 18.20
C LYS A 80 -3.19 -12.00 17.86
N PHE A 81 -2.04 -11.68 18.46
CA PHE A 81 -1.30 -10.46 18.15
C PHE A 81 -0.88 -10.43 16.68
N LEU A 82 -0.31 -11.53 16.15
CA LEU A 82 0.06 -11.62 14.74
C LEU A 82 -1.14 -11.45 13.81
N HIS A 83 -2.30 -12.05 14.11
CA HIS A 83 -3.51 -11.83 13.32
C HIS A 83 -3.98 -10.37 13.35
N SER A 84 -3.79 -9.67 14.46
CA SER A 84 -4.09 -8.23 14.53
C SER A 84 -3.19 -7.43 13.59
N SER A 85 -1.88 -7.68 13.61
CA SER A 85 -0.92 -7.05 12.69
C SER A 85 -1.24 -7.39 11.24
N TYR A 86 -1.51 -8.66 10.94
CA TYR A 86 -1.91 -9.13 9.60
C TYR A 86 -3.14 -8.40 9.07
N ARG A 87 -4.16 -8.14 9.91
CA ARG A 87 -5.34 -7.38 9.50
C ARG A 87 -4.99 -5.95 9.11
N SER A 88 -4.12 -5.29 9.87
CA SER A 88 -3.64 -3.95 9.55
C SER A 88 -2.83 -3.94 8.25
N GLU A 89 -1.90 -4.88 8.08
CA GLU A 89 -1.11 -5.03 6.86
C GLU A 89 -1.99 -5.35 5.64
N LEU A 90 -3.01 -6.20 5.80
CA LEU A 90 -3.96 -6.52 4.74
C LEU A 90 -4.80 -5.31 4.35
N GLN A 91 -5.14 -4.45 5.31
CA GLN A 91 -5.82 -3.20 5.03
C GLN A 91 -4.92 -2.25 4.24
N THR A 92 -3.67 -2.05 4.67
CA THR A 92 -2.68 -1.26 3.93
C THR A 92 -2.50 -1.78 2.50
N TYR A 93 -2.33 -3.09 2.32
CA TYR A 93 -2.23 -3.72 1.00
C TYR A 93 -3.44 -3.41 0.10
N ARG A 94 -4.66 -3.47 0.65
CA ARG A 94 -5.89 -3.14 -0.10
C ARG A 94 -5.96 -1.67 -0.47
N ASP A 95 -5.53 -0.78 0.42
CA ASP A 95 -5.54 0.66 0.17
C ASP A 95 -4.48 1.05 -0.87
N GLN A 96 -3.30 0.41 -0.83
CA GLN A 96 -2.27 0.54 -1.86
C GLN A 96 -2.75 0.02 -3.23
N LEU A 97 -3.44 -1.12 -3.28
CA LEU A 97 -4.04 -1.63 -4.52
C LEU A 97 -5.06 -0.64 -5.11
N LYS A 98 -5.93 -0.07 -4.26
CA LYS A 98 -6.92 0.93 -4.71
C LYS A 98 -6.22 2.19 -5.22
N ALA A 99 -5.18 2.65 -4.54
CA ALA A 99 -4.43 3.82 -4.97
C ALA A 99 -3.70 3.58 -6.30
N LEU A 100 -3.10 2.41 -6.48
CA LEU A 100 -2.49 2.01 -7.76
C LEU A 100 -3.51 1.95 -8.89
N ALA A 101 -4.73 1.45 -8.63
CA ALA A 101 -5.79 1.38 -9.62
C ALA A 101 -6.42 2.74 -9.96
N ALA A 102 -6.15 3.78 -9.15
CA ALA A 102 -6.69 5.13 -9.33
C ALA A 102 -5.73 6.09 -10.04
N LEU A 103 -4.51 5.63 -10.36
CA LEU A 103 -3.54 6.32 -11.22
C LEU A 103 -3.94 6.22 -12.70
#